data_AF-A0A271IYK0-F1
#
_entry.id   AF-A0A271IYK0-F1
#
_cell.length_a   1.000
_cell.length_b   1.000
_cell.length_c   1.000
_cell.angle_alpha   90.00
_cell.angle_beta   90.00
_cell.angle_gamma   90.00
#
_symmetry.space_group_name_H-M   'P 1'
#
loop_
_entity.id
_entity.type
_entity.pdbx_description
1 polymer ?
#
loop_
_entity_poly.entity_id
_entity_poly.type
_entity_poly.pdbx_seq_one_letter_code
_entity_poly.pdbx_strand_id
1 'polypeptide(L)'
;MRLPLTAALAVCTLVGAAHAQPDTFPRSTFLGAAPFAGTPDAPLRVSAAVVEALESPSDRVRTDALHAVATLGFVEGADIRPAVPALLSVYRTDADERLRVMALRALEASGDEAAMAALRAEVEAEVEQRGHPNVRRLLAAVLVDHYGTYALRHDPALMGLIEGALTERTP
;
A
#
# COMPACT_ATOMS: atom_id res chain seq x y z
N MET A 1 -0.61 -12.65 13.38
CA MET A 1 -2.03 -12.96 13.65
C MET A 1 -2.73 -12.92 12.29
N ARG A 2 -3.19 -14.06 11.76
CA ARG A 2 -3.75 -14.19 10.41
C ARG A 2 -5.21 -13.74 10.42
N LEU A 3 -5.60 -12.82 9.54
CA LEU A 3 -7.01 -12.43 9.42
C LEU A 3 -7.77 -13.53 8.67
N PRO A 4 -8.96 -13.95 9.15
CA PRO A 4 -9.79 -14.90 8.42
C PRO A 4 -10.28 -14.28 7.10
N LEU A 5 -10.35 -15.11 6.05
CA LEU A 5 -10.72 -14.76 4.67
C LEU A 5 -12.03 -13.95 4.56
N THR A 6 -12.94 -14.14 5.52
CA THR A 6 -14.19 -13.37 5.68
C THR A 6 -13.98 -11.88 6.01
N ALA A 7 -12.91 -11.52 6.73
CA ALA A 7 -12.61 -10.12 7.06
C ALA A 7 -12.06 -9.35 5.85
N ALA A 8 -11.27 -10.00 5.00
CA ALA A 8 -10.68 -9.38 3.81
C ALA A 8 -11.73 -9.11 2.70
N LEU A 9 -12.68 -10.03 2.54
CA LEU A 9 -13.81 -9.88 1.62
C LEU A 9 -14.75 -8.72 2.00
N ALA A 10 -15.00 -8.54 3.30
CA ALA A 10 -15.83 -7.44 3.80
C ALA A 10 -15.21 -6.05 3.51
N VAL A 11 -13.89 -5.95 3.50
CA VAL A 11 -13.18 -4.69 3.23
C VAL A 11 -13.26 -4.32 1.74
N CYS A 12 -13.21 -5.30 0.84
CA CYS A 12 -13.31 -5.06 -0.61
C CYS A 12 -14.72 -4.66 -1.07
N THR A 13 -15.76 -5.28 -0.48
CA THR A 13 -17.15 -4.90 -0.77
C THR A 13 -17.48 -3.52 -0.22
N LEU A 14 -16.81 -3.08 0.84
CA LEU A 14 -17.03 -1.77 1.44
C LEU A 14 -16.50 -0.60 0.63
N VAL A 15 -15.33 -0.74 0.01
CA VAL A 15 -14.76 0.33 -0.84
C VAL A 15 -15.64 0.53 -2.08
N GLY A 16 -16.16 -0.56 -2.66
CA GLY A 16 -17.12 -0.50 -3.77
C GLY A 16 -18.45 0.16 -3.40
N ALA A 17 -18.96 -0.07 -2.18
CA ALA A 17 -20.20 0.56 -1.70
C ALA A 17 -20.02 2.04 -1.30
N ALA A 18 -18.85 2.41 -0.75
CA ALA A 18 -18.52 3.78 -0.38
C ALA A 18 -18.40 4.74 -1.58
N HIS A 19 -18.01 4.21 -2.75
CA HIS A 19 -17.97 4.99 -4.00
C HIS A 19 -19.37 5.40 -4.50
N ALA A 20 -20.44 4.70 -4.08
CA ALA A 20 -21.80 4.99 -4.52
C ALA A 20 -22.50 6.11 -3.74
N GLN A 21 -22.14 6.37 -2.47
CA GLN A 21 -22.73 7.43 -1.64
C GLN A 21 -21.75 7.95 -0.56
N PRO A 22 -21.16 9.14 -0.71
CA PRO A 22 -20.11 9.64 0.19
C PRO A 22 -20.59 10.06 1.59
N ASP A 23 -21.89 10.29 1.81
CA ASP A 23 -22.40 10.93 3.03
C ASP A 23 -23.16 10.02 4.03
N THR A 24 -23.32 8.71 3.74
CA THR A 24 -24.29 7.91 4.51
C THR A 24 -23.80 6.50 4.86
N PHE A 25 -22.63 6.33 5.45
CA PHE A 25 -22.25 5.02 6.01
C PHE A 25 -21.70 5.10 7.43
N PRO A 26 -22.54 4.82 8.46
CA PRO A 26 -22.06 4.56 9.81
C PRO A 26 -21.28 3.25 9.86
N ARG A 27 -20.27 3.20 10.74
CA ARG A 27 -19.34 2.08 11.00
C ARG A 27 -20.00 0.74 11.36
N SER A 28 -21.33 0.66 11.47
CA SER A 28 -22.07 -0.47 12.05
C SER A 28 -22.76 -1.40 11.04
N THR A 29 -22.80 -1.09 9.75
CA THR A 29 -23.50 -1.93 8.74
C THR A 29 -22.52 -2.76 7.91
N PHE A 30 -21.56 -3.40 8.59
CA PHE A 30 -20.45 -4.15 7.99
C PHE A 30 -20.75 -5.64 7.74
N LEU A 31 -21.97 -6.12 7.97
CA LEU A 31 -22.34 -7.55 7.88
C LEU A 31 -23.67 -7.75 7.13
N GLY A 32 -23.77 -7.21 5.92
CA GLY A 32 -24.87 -7.45 5.00
C GLY A 32 -24.44 -8.40 3.87
N ALA A 33 -24.96 -9.62 3.89
CA ALA A 33 -24.65 -10.68 2.95
C ALA A 33 -24.99 -10.32 1.48
N ALA A 34 -24.05 -10.56 0.57
CA ALA A 34 -24.32 -10.78 -0.85
C ALA A 34 -23.85 -12.20 -1.23
N PRO A 35 -24.59 -12.93 -2.10
CA PRO A 35 -24.36 -14.34 -2.34
C PRO A 35 -23.21 -14.52 -3.34
N PHE A 36 -22.00 -14.78 -2.87
CA PHE A 36 -20.91 -15.18 -3.76
C PHE A 36 -21.00 -16.67 -4.05
N ALA A 37 -21.63 -17.00 -5.17
CA ALA A 37 -21.35 -18.21 -5.91
C ALA A 37 -19.96 -18.07 -6.56
N GLY A 38 -18.91 -18.23 -5.77
CA GLY A 38 -17.53 -18.30 -6.21
C GLY A 38 -16.86 -19.45 -5.50
N THR A 39 -16.21 -20.34 -6.25
CA THR A 39 -15.48 -21.47 -5.68
C THR A 39 -14.49 -20.99 -4.63
N PRO A 40 -14.38 -21.64 -3.46
CA PRO A 40 -13.50 -21.23 -2.36
C PRO A 40 -12.00 -21.15 -2.72
N ASP A 41 -11.63 -21.56 -3.94
CA ASP A 41 -10.27 -21.58 -4.48
C ASP A 41 -9.92 -20.41 -5.42
N ALA A 42 -10.84 -19.46 -5.68
CA ALA A 42 -10.50 -18.32 -6.53
C ALA A 42 -9.63 -17.31 -5.76
N PRO A 43 -8.45 -16.92 -6.28
CA PRO A 43 -7.56 -15.99 -5.58
C PRO A 43 -8.24 -14.64 -5.37
N LEU A 44 -8.10 -14.09 -4.17
CA LEU A 44 -8.65 -12.78 -3.79
C LEU A 44 -7.92 -11.69 -4.56
N ARG A 45 -8.52 -11.18 -5.64
CA ARG A 45 -7.89 -10.16 -6.48
C ARG A 45 -8.45 -8.77 -6.18
N VAL A 46 -7.58 -7.77 -6.18
CA VAL A 46 -8.00 -6.36 -6.13
C VAL A 46 -8.86 -6.05 -7.36
N SER A 47 -10.07 -5.54 -7.14
CA SER A 47 -11.00 -5.17 -8.19
C SER A 47 -10.66 -3.82 -8.82
N ALA A 48 -11.11 -3.59 -10.05
CA ALA A 48 -10.96 -2.29 -10.71
C ALA A 48 -11.56 -1.13 -9.90
N ALA A 49 -12.66 -1.37 -9.18
CA ALA A 49 -13.30 -0.37 -8.32
C ALA A 49 -12.39 0.09 -7.17
N VAL A 50 -11.57 -0.81 -6.60
CA VAL A 50 -10.60 -0.44 -5.57
C VAL A 50 -9.45 0.36 -6.17
N VAL A 51 -9.01 0.02 -7.39
CA VAL A 51 -7.98 0.79 -8.11
C VAL A 51 -8.48 2.21 -8.41
N GLU A 52 -9.71 2.35 -8.89
CA GLU A 52 -10.34 3.66 -9.13
C GLU A 52 -10.50 4.47 -7.83
N ALA A 53 -10.84 3.81 -6.72
CA ALA A 53 -10.93 4.47 -5.42
C ALA A 53 -9.58 5.03 -4.91
N LEU A 54 -8.45 4.44 -5.30
CA LEU A 54 -7.10 4.98 -5.00
C LEU A 54 -6.81 6.30 -5.73
N GLU A 55 -7.53 6.59 -6.80
CA GLU A 55 -7.39 7.83 -7.58
C GLU A 55 -8.48 8.86 -7.22
N SER A 56 -9.31 8.55 -6.22
CA SER A 56 -10.41 9.42 -5.82
C SER A 56 -9.91 10.78 -5.29
N PRO A 57 -10.57 11.89 -5.65
CA PRO A 57 -10.29 13.20 -5.06
C PRO A 57 -10.68 13.26 -3.58
N SER A 58 -11.51 12.33 -3.09
CA SER A 58 -11.85 12.25 -1.68
C SER A 58 -10.76 11.51 -0.90
N ASP A 59 -10.07 12.22 -0.01
CA ASP A 59 -9.03 11.65 0.85
C ASP A 59 -9.54 10.48 1.68
N ARG A 60 -10.82 10.53 2.09
CA ARG A 60 -11.46 9.43 2.80
C ARG A 60 -11.54 8.17 1.95
N VAL A 61 -12.04 8.29 0.72
CA VAL A 61 -12.16 7.15 -0.21
C VAL A 61 -10.78 6.59 -0.54
N ARG A 62 -9.80 7.46 -0.75
CA ARG A 62 -8.40 7.08 -1.00
C ARG A 62 -7.80 6.30 0.16
N THR A 63 -8.01 6.78 1.39
CA THR A 63 -7.55 6.13 2.63
C THR A 63 -8.18 4.76 2.81
N ASP A 64 -9.50 4.66 2.61
CA ASP A 64 -10.23 3.39 2.74
C ASP A 64 -9.77 2.38 1.68
N ALA A 65 -9.53 2.82 0.45
CA ALA A 65 -8.97 2.00 -0.62
C ALA A 65 -7.54 1.53 -0.31
N LEU A 66 -6.66 2.40 0.18
CA LEU A 66 -5.30 2.03 0.59
C LEU A 66 -5.31 1.02 1.73
N HIS A 67 -6.17 1.21 2.74
CA HIS A 67 -6.34 0.22 3.81
C HIS A 67 -6.80 -1.13 3.28
N ALA A 68 -7.73 -1.14 2.32
CA ALA A 68 -8.21 -2.36 1.70
C ALA A 68 -7.09 -3.12 0.99
N VAL A 69 -6.31 -2.42 0.15
CA VAL A 69 -5.21 -3.04 -0.60
C VAL A 69 -4.09 -3.49 0.33
N ALA A 70 -3.71 -2.68 1.32
CA ALA A 70 -2.69 -3.05 2.30
C ALA A 70 -3.12 -4.28 3.11
N THR A 71 -4.39 -4.36 3.53
CA THR A 71 -4.92 -5.52 4.27
C THR A 71 -4.94 -6.77 3.40
N LEU A 72 -5.35 -6.64 2.12
CA LEU A 72 -5.35 -7.74 1.17
C LEU A 72 -3.94 -8.29 0.92
N GLY A 73 -2.92 -7.43 0.88
CA GLY A 73 -1.54 -7.87 0.67
C GLY A 73 -1.03 -8.86 1.73
N PHE A 74 -1.61 -8.86 2.94
CA PHE A 74 -1.28 -9.83 3.98
C PHE A 74 -2.12 -11.12 3.93
N VAL A 75 -3.04 -11.23 2.96
CA VAL A 75 -3.87 -12.41 2.76
C VAL A 75 -3.20 -13.35 1.78
N GLU A 76 -2.98 -14.58 2.22
CA GLU A 76 -2.38 -15.62 1.40
C GLU A 76 -3.22 -15.89 0.15
N GLY A 77 -2.58 -15.88 -1.02
CA GLY A 77 -3.25 -16.08 -2.32
C GLY A 77 -3.98 -14.85 -2.85
N ALA A 78 -3.87 -13.68 -2.21
CA ALA A 78 -4.40 -12.45 -2.77
C ALA A 78 -3.50 -11.88 -3.89
N ASP A 79 -4.12 -11.38 -4.96
CA ASP A 79 -3.43 -10.72 -6.06
C ASP A 79 -3.69 -9.22 -6.04
N ILE A 80 -2.69 -8.48 -5.55
CA ILE A 80 -2.73 -7.01 -5.46
C ILE A 80 -1.93 -6.31 -6.56
N ARG A 81 -1.28 -7.07 -7.46
CA ARG A 81 -0.51 -6.52 -8.60
C ARG A 81 -1.31 -5.54 -9.47
N PRO A 82 -2.63 -5.71 -9.71
CA PRO A 82 -3.41 -4.72 -10.46
C PRO A 82 -3.40 -3.31 -9.87
N ALA A 83 -3.17 -3.17 -8.55
CA ALA A 83 -3.12 -1.88 -7.87
C ALA A 83 -1.74 -1.22 -7.88
N VAL A 84 -0.66 -1.94 -8.26
CA VAL A 84 0.72 -1.44 -8.20
C VAL A 84 0.91 -0.08 -8.88
N PRO A 85 0.39 0.17 -10.10
CA PRO A 85 0.54 1.49 -10.73
C PRO A 85 -0.11 2.62 -9.92
N ALA A 86 -1.31 2.40 -9.39
CA ALA A 86 -2.02 3.38 -8.58
C ALA A 86 -1.33 3.60 -7.22
N LEU A 87 -0.83 2.55 -6.59
CA LEU A 87 -0.05 2.65 -5.35
C LEU A 87 1.25 3.43 -5.55
N LEU A 88 1.97 3.21 -6.65
CA LEU A 88 3.15 3.99 -7.00
C LEU A 88 2.81 5.45 -7.26
N SER A 89 1.65 5.74 -7.86
CA SER A 89 1.17 7.11 -8.06
C SER A 89 0.93 7.81 -6.73
N VAL A 90 0.19 7.19 -5.80
CA VAL A 90 -0.03 7.71 -4.44
C VAL A 90 1.29 7.95 -3.72
N TYR A 91 2.22 6.98 -3.77
CA TYR A 91 3.52 7.11 -3.14
C TYR A 91 4.33 8.32 -3.62
N ARG A 92 4.27 8.64 -4.92
CA ARG A 92 5.04 9.73 -5.55
C ARG A 92 4.43 11.10 -5.37
N THR A 93 3.11 11.18 -5.41
CA THR A 93 2.39 12.46 -5.64
C THR A 93 1.60 12.95 -4.44
N ASP A 94 1.23 12.05 -3.53
CA ASP A 94 0.42 12.44 -2.38
C ASP A 94 1.24 13.27 -1.39
N ALA A 95 0.61 14.29 -0.80
CA ALA A 95 1.26 15.16 0.17
C ALA A 95 1.19 14.58 1.60
N ASP A 96 0.25 13.68 1.87
CA ASP A 96 0.11 13.05 3.19
C ASP A 96 1.09 11.90 3.34
N GLU A 97 2.06 12.09 4.25
CA GLU A 97 3.03 11.09 4.66
C GLU A 97 2.39 9.74 5.02
N ARG A 98 1.21 9.74 5.65
CA ARG A 98 0.51 8.53 6.06
C ARG A 98 0.04 7.72 4.86
N LEU A 99 -0.49 8.38 3.84
CA LEU A 99 -0.96 7.72 2.62
C LEU A 99 0.20 7.12 1.84
N ARG A 100 1.34 7.83 1.81
CA ARG A 100 2.58 7.32 1.19
C ARG A 100 3.14 6.11 1.94
N VAL A 101 3.13 6.12 3.27
CA VAL A 101 3.52 4.97 4.11
C VAL A 101 2.60 3.77 3.86
N MET A 102 1.28 3.99 3.76
CA MET A 102 0.33 2.93 3.45
C MET A 102 0.53 2.36 2.05
N ALA A 103 0.81 3.22 1.06
CA ALA A 103 1.15 2.79 -0.28
C ALA A 103 2.43 1.94 -0.30
N LEU A 104 3.49 2.35 0.41
CA LEU A 104 4.72 1.55 0.55
C LEU A 104 4.45 0.16 1.14
N ARG A 105 3.65 0.07 2.21
CA ARG A 105 3.28 -1.23 2.81
C ARG A 105 2.51 -2.13 1.85
N ALA A 106 1.60 -1.55 1.07
CA ALA A 106 0.86 -2.29 0.06
C ALA A 106 1.78 -2.76 -1.09
N LEU A 107 2.75 -1.93 -1.50
CA LEU A 107 3.74 -2.30 -2.52
C LEU A 107 4.66 -3.41 -2.02
N GLU A 108 5.16 -3.32 -0.78
CA GLU A 108 5.95 -4.38 -0.10
C GLU A 108 5.17 -5.71 -0.10
N ALA A 109 3.90 -5.68 0.34
CA ALA A 109 3.07 -6.87 0.40
C ALA A 109 2.73 -7.48 -0.97
N SER A 110 2.92 -6.73 -2.06
CA SER A 110 2.66 -7.25 -3.41
C SER A 110 3.72 -8.25 -3.85
N GLY A 111 4.94 -8.14 -3.30
CA GLY A 111 6.11 -8.90 -3.72
C GLY A 111 6.46 -8.71 -5.21
N ASP A 112 5.93 -7.66 -5.86
CA ASP A 112 6.12 -7.42 -7.28
C ASP A 112 7.50 -6.83 -7.55
N GLU A 113 8.32 -7.53 -8.34
CA GLU A 113 9.69 -7.11 -8.63
C GLU A 113 9.73 -5.75 -9.36
N ALA A 114 8.75 -5.48 -10.22
CA ALA A 114 8.67 -4.20 -10.92
C ALA A 114 8.32 -3.05 -9.95
N ALA A 115 7.45 -3.30 -8.97
CA ALA A 115 7.19 -2.37 -7.87
C ALA A 115 8.46 -2.07 -7.07
N MET A 116 9.24 -3.09 -6.69
CA MET A 116 10.48 -2.91 -5.92
C MET A 116 11.55 -2.17 -6.72
N ALA A 117 11.70 -2.49 -8.01
CA ALA A 117 12.60 -1.77 -8.90
C ALA A 117 12.19 -0.29 -9.06
N ALA A 118 10.89 -0.01 -9.16
CA ALA A 118 10.37 1.35 -9.21
C ALA A 118 10.64 2.11 -7.89
N LEU A 119 10.40 1.48 -6.74
CA LEU A 119 10.72 2.07 -5.43
C LEU A 119 12.22 2.36 -5.28
N ARG A 120 13.08 1.47 -5.77
CA ARG A 120 14.53 1.70 -5.79
C ARG A 120 14.91 2.93 -6.61
N ALA A 121 14.28 3.14 -7.76
CA ALA A 121 14.53 4.32 -8.60
C ALA A 121 14.09 5.64 -7.93
N GLU A 122 13.18 5.60 -6.96
CA GLU A 122 12.70 6.78 -6.24
C GLU A 122 13.59 7.18 -5.05
N VAL A 123 14.60 6.37 -4.67
CA VAL A 123 15.44 6.61 -3.50
C VAL A 123 16.10 8.00 -3.54
N GLU A 124 16.68 8.38 -4.68
CA GLU A 124 17.33 9.68 -4.84
C GLU A 124 16.33 10.84 -4.66
N ALA A 125 15.15 10.74 -5.28
CA ALA A 125 14.09 11.73 -5.13
C ALA A 125 13.60 11.85 -3.66
N GLU A 126 13.55 10.74 -2.92
CA GLU A 126 13.21 10.78 -1.49
C GLU A 126 14.29 11.46 -0.64
N VAL A 127 15.57 11.20 -0.93
CA VAL A 127 16.70 11.79 -0.21
C VAL A 127 16.79 13.30 -0.47
N GLU A 128 16.56 13.74 -1.70
CA GLU A 128 16.73 15.14 -2.09
C GLU A 128 15.51 16.02 -1.82
N GLN A 129 14.29 15.52 -2.09
CA GLN A 129 13.14 16.41 -2.34
C GLN A 129 11.97 16.20 -1.38
N ARG A 130 11.78 14.98 -0.88
CA ARG A 130 10.52 14.60 -0.22
C ARG A 130 10.62 14.39 1.30
N GLY A 131 11.80 14.52 1.90
CA GLY A 131 12.01 14.95 3.30
C GLY A 131 11.36 14.20 4.47
N HIS A 132 10.53 13.17 4.26
CA HIS A 132 9.76 12.57 5.34
C HIS A 132 10.52 11.42 6.02
N PRO A 133 10.93 11.56 7.30
CA PRO A 133 11.74 10.58 8.00
C PRO A 133 11.14 9.17 7.99
N ASN A 134 9.82 9.04 8.17
CA ASN A 134 9.20 7.71 8.27
C ASN A 134 9.07 7.04 6.91
N VAL A 135 8.80 7.81 5.85
CA VAL A 135 8.77 7.29 4.47
C VAL A 135 10.15 6.79 4.08
N ARG A 136 11.21 7.56 4.37
CA ARG A 136 12.61 7.15 4.11
C ARG A 136 12.99 5.88 4.88
N ARG A 137 12.68 5.84 6.18
CA ARG A 137 12.92 4.65 7.03
C ARG A 137 12.21 3.42 6.49
N LEU A 138 10.95 3.55 6.11
CA LEU A 138 10.18 2.44 5.60
C LEU A 138 10.67 1.99 4.22
N LEU A 139 10.92 2.93 3.30
CA LEU A 139 11.49 2.63 1.99
C LEU A 139 12.82 1.88 2.14
N ALA A 140 13.70 2.36 3.02
CA ALA A 140 14.95 1.69 3.34
C ALA A 140 14.72 0.25 3.81
N ALA A 141 13.81 0.06 4.77
CA ALA A 141 13.51 -1.25 5.32
C ALA A 141 12.96 -2.20 4.25
N VAL A 142 12.02 -1.74 3.43
CA VAL A 142 11.41 -2.53 2.33
C VAL A 142 12.48 -2.96 1.32
N LEU A 143 13.32 -2.03 0.87
CA LEU A 143 14.36 -2.33 -0.11
C LEU A 143 15.45 -3.25 0.46
N VAL A 144 15.78 -3.13 1.75
CA VAL A 144 16.72 -4.02 2.43
C VAL A 144 16.15 -5.41 2.65
N ASP A 145 14.86 -5.52 2.99
CA ASP A 145 14.20 -6.82 3.14
C ASP A 145 14.14 -7.56 1.80
N HIS A 146 13.84 -6.83 0.71
CA HIS A 146 13.73 -7.40 -0.63
C HIS A 146 15.08 -7.74 -1.27
N TYR A 147 16.03 -6.80 -1.31
CA TYR A 147 17.33 -6.98 -1.99
C TYR A 147 18.45 -7.49 -1.06
N GLY A 148 18.17 -7.60 0.23
CA GLY A 148 19.15 -7.97 1.24
C GLY A 148 20.20 -6.88 1.51
N THR A 149 21.03 -7.14 2.51
CA THR A 149 22.13 -6.23 2.91
C THR A 149 23.27 -6.15 1.89
N TYR A 150 23.23 -6.97 0.82
CA TYR A 150 24.21 -6.90 -0.26
C TYR A 150 24.02 -5.65 -1.13
N ALA A 151 22.77 -5.29 -1.42
CA ALA A 151 22.45 -4.06 -2.17
C ALA A 151 22.96 -2.81 -1.47
N LEU A 152 22.96 -2.79 -0.13
CA LEU A 152 23.50 -1.70 0.68
C LEU A 152 24.97 -1.38 0.39
N ARG A 153 25.80 -2.39 0.14
CA ARG A 153 27.24 -2.15 -0.06
C ARG A 153 27.56 -1.54 -1.43
N HIS A 154 26.62 -1.63 -2.37
CA HIS A 154 26.83 -1.25 -3.77
C HIS A 154 25.90 -0.13 -4.24
N ASP A 155 25.02 0.36 -3.36
CA ASP A 155 24.07 1.43 -3.64
C ASP A 155 24.30 2.59 -2.67
N PRO A 156 25.09 3.61 -3.05
CA PRO A 156 25.38 4.74 -2.18
C PRO A 156 24.14 5.58 -1.87
N ALA A 157 23.13 5.60 -2.75
CA ALA A 157 21.89 6.31 -2.52
C ALA A 157 21.06 5.62 -1.42
N LEU A 158 20.97 4.29 -1.46
CA LEU A 158 20.31 3.51 -0.42
C LEU A 158 21.02 3.64 0.94
N MET A 159 22.36 3.68 0.95
CA MET A 159 23.13 3.96 2.16
C MET A 159 22.87 5.37 2.70
N GLY A 160 22.87 6.38 1.84
CA GLY A 160 22.54 7.75 2.23
C GLY A 160 21.13 7.88 2.81
N LEU A 161 20.16 7.18 2.22
CA LEU A 161 18.79 7.08 2.73
C LEU A 161 18.76 6.47 4.15
N ILE A 162 19.53 5.42 4.41
CA ILE A 162 19.61 4.77 5.73
C ILE A 162 20.31 5.65 6.76
N GLU A 163 21.42 6.28 6.38
CA GLU A 163 22.15 7.18 7.27
C GLU A 163 21.29 8.40 7.64
N GLY A 164 20.59 9.00 6.66
CA GLY A 164 19.61 10.06 6.92
C GLY A 164 18.49 9.59 7.85
N ALA A 165 17.92 8.42 7.57
CA ALA A 165 16.89 7.81 8.40
C ALA A 165 17.34 7.55 9.85
N LEU A 166 18.61 7.18 10.08
CA LEU A 166 19.15 6.91 11.42
C LEU A 166 19.54 8.19 12.18
N THR A 167 20.01 9.21 11.47
CA THR A 167 20.45 10.49 12.05
C THR A 167 19.30 11.43 12.38
N GLU A 168 18.16 11.34 11.68
CA GLU A 168 16.91 12.08 11.99
C GLU A 168 16.19 11.57 13.27
N ARG A 169 16.90 10.94 14.21
CA ARG A 169 16.45 10.66 15.58
C ARG A 169 16.92 11.78 16.52
N THR A 170 16.32 12.96 16.45
CA THR A 170 16.33 13.98 17.53
C THR A 170 15.35 15.11 17.17
N PRO A 171 14.72 15.81 18.14
CA PRO A 171 15.14 15.98 19.54
C PRO A 171 14.64 14.90 20.51
#